data_AF-B8I9T7-F1
#
_entry.id   AF-B8I9T7-F1
#
_cell.length_a   1.000
_cell.length_b   1.000
_cell.length_c   1.000
_cell.angle_alpha   90.00
_cell.angle_beta   90.00
_cell.angle_gamma   90.00
#
_symmetry.space_group_name_H-M   'P 1'
#
loop_
_entity.id
_entity.type
_entity.pdbx_description
1 polymer ?
#
loop_
_entity_poly.entity_id
_entity_poly.type
_entity_poly.pdbx_seq_one_letter_code
_entity_poly.pdbx_strand_id
1 'polypeptide(L)'
;MGGASIWHWIVVGVIVMLLFGRGKVSELMGDVAKGIKAFKKGMADEDQPQAPVANQSPPPVSATEPVRTLPPHQGEPAPAANASVDRKVG
;
A
#
# COMPACT_ATOMS: atom_id res chain seq x y z
N MET A 1 10.51 9.95 -45.73
CA MET A 1 10.31 11.20 -44.95
C MET A 1 9.57 10.84 -43.66
N GLY A 2 10.25 10.45 -42.58
CA GLY A 2 9.51 9.98 -41.38
C GLY A 2 10.34 9.76 -40.11
N GLY A 3 11.66 9.55 -40.21
CA GLY A 3 12.51 9.34 -39.03
C GLY A 3 12.77 10.61 -38.20
N ALA A 4 12.77 11.78 -38.82
CA ALA A 4 13.12 13.04 -38.14
C ALA A 4 12.08 13.47 -37.10
N SER A 5 10.79 13.17 -37.31
CA SER A 5 9.73 13.69 -36.44
C SER A 5 9.69 13.03 -35.07
N ILE A 6 9.84 11.70 -34.99
CA ILE A 6 9.79 11.00 -33.69
C ILE A 6 10.96 11.42 -32.81
N TRP A 7 12.17 11.47 -33.38
CA TRP A 7 13.35 11.91 -32.65
C TRP A 7 13.24 13.38 -32.24
N HIS A 8 12.66 14.24 -33.08
CA HIS A 8 12.38 15.64 -32.74
C HIS A 8 11.43 15.78 -31.55
N TRP A 9 10.33 15.00 -31.50
CA TRP A 9 9.40 15.02 -30.35
C TRP A 9 10.07 14.63 -29.03
N ILE A 10 11.00 13.67 -29.07
CA ILE A 10 11.78 13.28 -27.88
C ILE A 10 12.67 14.44 -27.42
N VAL A 11 13.41 15.07 -28.34
CA VAL A 11 14.30 16.20 -28.02
C VAL A 11 13.49 17.37 -27.45
N VAL A 12 12.34 17.69 -28.05
CA VAL A 12 11.42 18.72 -27.53
C VAL A 12 10.93 18.35 -26.13
N GLY A 13 10.52 17.10 -25.91
CA GLY A 13 10.09 16.61 -24.59
C GLY A 13 11.19 16.76 -23.52
N VAL A 14 12.45 16.46 -23.86
CA VAL A 14 13.59 16.66 -22.97
C VAL A 14 13.78 18.13 -22.64
N ILE A 15 13.74 19.02 -23.63
CA ILE A 15 13.87 20.47 -23.41
C ILE A 15 12.75 21.00 -22.51
N VAL A 16 11.51 20.59 -22.76
CA VAL A 16 10.36 20.94 -21.91
C VAL A 16 10.57 20.41 -20.49
N MET A 17 11.03 19.18 -20.33
CA MET A 17 11.33 18.60 -19.01
C MET A 17 12.46 19.33 -18.28
N LEU A 18 13.46 19.87 -18.98
CA LEU A 18 14.52 20.69 -18.39
C LEU A 18 13.99 22.07 -17.96
N LEU A 19 13.17 22.72 -18.78
CA LEU A 19 12.61 24.05 -18.50
C LEU A 19 11.60 24.00 -17.35
N PHE A 20 10.69 23.04 -17.36
CA PHE A 20 9.63 22.91 -16.34
C PHE A 20 10.06 22.07 -15.12
N GLY A 21 11.10 21.24 -15.26
CA GLY A 21 11.54 20.30 -14.24
C GLY A 21 10.65 19.05 -14.13
N ARG A 22 11.25 17.92 -13.70
CA ARG A 22 10.57 16.62 -13.55
C ARG A 22 9.46 16.58 -12.49
N GLY A 23 9.55 17.41 -11.45
CA GLY A 23 8.62 17.40 -10.33
C GLY A 23 7.20 17.78 -10.74
N LYS A 24 7.04 18.94 -11.39
CA LYS A 24 5.72 19.44 -11.84
C LYS A 24 5.11 18.57 -12.93
N VAL A 25 5.91 18.11 -13.89
CA VAL A 25 5.43 17.20 -14.95
C VAL A 25 4.92 15.88 -14.36
N SER A 26 5.63 15.30 -13.38
CA SER A 26 5.21 14.04 -12.76
C SER A 26 3.94 14.16 -11.92
N GLU A 27 3.75 15.27 -11.20
CA GLU A 27 2.52 15.52 -10.44
C GLU A 27 1.32 15.65 -11.39
N LEU A 28 1.44 16.51 -12.42
CA LEU A 28 0.40 16.71 -13.43
C LEU A 28 0.10 15.42 -14.21
N MET A 29 1.13 14.66 -14.60
CA MET A 29 0.95 13.39 -15.29
C MET A 29 0.26 12.36 -14.38
N GLY A 30 0.53 12.38 -13.07
CA GLY A 30 -0.15 11.55 -12.07
C GLY A 30 -1.64 11.86 -11.97
N ASP A 31 -2.01 13.13 -11.88
CA ASP A 31 -3.40 13.58 -11.83
C ASP A 31 -4.15 13.26 -13.13
N VAL A 32 -3.53 13.53 -14.28
CA VAL A 32 -4.08 13.16 -15.60
C VAL A 32 -4.24 11.64 -15.71
N ALA A 33 -3.24 10.85 -15.31
CA ALA A 33 -3.32 9.39 -15.34
C ALA A 33 -4.41 8.85 -14.41
N LYS A 34 -4.59 9.44 -13.21
CA LYS A 34 -5.67 9.08 -12.29
C LYS A 34 -7.03 9.41 -12.87
N GLY A 35 -7.19 10.58 -13.50
CA GLY A 35 -8.40 11.00 -14.20
C GLY A 35 -8.76 10.04 -15.34
N ILE A 36 -7.81 9.71 -16.21
CA ILE A 36 -8.01 8.76 -17.31
C ILE A 36 -8.32 7.35 -16.76
N LYS A 37 -7.65 6.89 -15.71
CA LYS A 37 -7.93 5.58 -15.08
C LYS A 37 -9.33 5.54 -14.44
N ALA A 38 -9.74 6.61 -13.76
CA ALA A 38 -11.08 6.72 -13.19
C ALA A 38 -12.16 6.71 -14.28
N PHE A 39 -11.92 7.43 -15.38
CA PHE A 39 -12.80 7.42 -16.56
C PHE A 39 -12.90 6.03 -17.19
N LYS A 40 -11.75 5.37 -17.42
CA LYS A 40 -11.68 4.00 -17.95
C LYS A 40 -12.38 3.00 -17.04
N LYS A 41 -12.19 3.11 -15.71
CA LYS A 41 -12.86 2.26 -14.73
C LYS A 41 -14.37 2.51 -14.71
N GLY A 42 -14.82 3.77 -14.75
CA GLY A 42 -16.24 4.11 -14.81
C GLY A 42 -16.95 3.50 -16.02
N MET A 43 -16.28 3.42 -17.17
CA MET A 43 -16.81 2.74 -18.36
C MET A 43 -16.74 1.21 -18.29
N ALA A 44 -15.71 0.66 -17.62
CA ALA A 44 -15.51 -0.79 -17.52
C ALA A 44 -16.36 -1.45 -16.41
N ASP A 45 -16.80 -0.68 -15.41
CA ASP A 45 -17.64 -1.16 -14.31
C ASP A 45 -18.99 -1.68 -14.82
N GLU A 46 -19.45 -1.24 -16.00
CA GLU A 46 -20.66 -1.79 -16.63
C GLU A 46 -20.44 -3.21 -17.21
N ASP A 47 -19.19 -3.66 -17.43
CA ASP A 47 -18.94 -4.89 -18.19
C ASP A 47 -18.09 -5.96 -17.47
N GLN A 48 -17.21 -5.67 -16.49
CA GLN A 48 -16.43 -6.76 -15.84
C GLN A 48 -15.98 -6.54 -14.37
N PRO A 49 -15.88 -7.63 -13.57
CA PRO A 49 -15.42 -7.59 -12.18
C PRO A 49 -13.92 -7.23 -12.06
N GLN A 50 -13.62 -6.38 -11.09
CA GLN A 50 -12.30 -5.83 -10.76
C GLN A 50 -11.16 -6.87 -10.81
N ALA A 51 -10.40 -6.89 -11.91
CA ALA A 51 -9.04 -7.40 -11.86
C ALA A 51 -8.20 -6.42 -11.01
N PRO A 52 -7.58 -6.87 -9.89
CA PRO A 52 -6.86 -6.00 -8.98
C PRO A 52 -5.62 -5.46 -9.70
N VAL A 53 -5.66 -4.20 -10.11
CA VAL A 53 -4.49 -3.51 -10.65
C VAL A 53 -3.51 -3.23 -9.52
N ALA A 54 -2.75 -4.27 -9.20
CA ALA A 54 -1.51 -4.24 -8.44
C ALA A 54 -0.55 -3.23 -9.09
N ASN A 55 -0.57 -2.01 -8.59
CA ASN A 55 0.59 -1.11 -8.51
C ASN A 55 0.20 0.15 -7.70
N GLN A 56 -0.54 -0.04 -6.61
CA GLN A 56 -0.15 0.67 -5.40
C GLN A 56 1.09 -0.08 -4.96
N SER A 57 2.27 0.45 -5.25
CA SER A 57 3.53 -0.07 -4.71
C SER A 57 3.26 -0.41 -3.24
N PRO A 58 3.24 -1.69 -2.85
CA PRO A 58 3.08 -2.00 -1.45
C PRO A 58 4.20 -1.24 -0.75
N PRO A 59 3.92 -0.43 0.30
CA PRO A 59 5.00 0.00 1.16
C PRO A 59 5.79 -1.27 1.44
N PRO A 60 7.13 -1.25 1.35
CA PRO A 60 7.91 -2.37 1.80
C PRO A 60 7.53 -2.53 3.25
N VAL A 61 6.58 -3.43 3.49
CA VAL A 61 6.40 -4.13 4.74
C VAL A 61 7.70 -4.90 4.83
N SER A 62 8.73 -4.18 5.28
CA SER A 62 9.81 -4.76 6.05
C SER A 62 9.09 -5.54 7.12
N ALA A 63 8.89 -6.81 6.78
CA ALA A 63 8.53 -7.93 7.60
C ALA A 63 9.60 -8.09 8.69
N THR A 64 9.69 -7.08 9.53
CA THR A 64 10.28 -7.15 10.85
C THR A 64 9.18 -6.78 11.81
N GLU A 65 8.04 -7.48 11.70
CA GLU A 65 7.28 -7.82 12.89
C GLU A 65 8.20 -8.79 13.64
N PRO A 66 8.92 -8.36 14.70
CA PRO A 66 9.72 -9.26 15.49
C PRO A 66 8.72 -10.04 16.35
N VAL A 67 8.07 -11.04 15.74
CA VAL A 67 7.26 -12.05 16.42
C VAL A 67 8.23 -12.94 17.19
N ARG A 68 8.78 -12.44 18.30
CA ARG A 68 9.32 -13.26 19.39
C ARG A 68 9.83 -12.41 20.55
N THR A 69 8.91 -11.82 21.30
CA THR A 69 9.12 -11.77 22.76
C THR A 69 7.82 -12.19 23.44
N LEU A 70 7.44 -13.45 23.26
CA LEU A 70 6.72 -14.17 24.32
C LEU A 70 7.79 -14.45 25.38
N PRO A 71 7.77 -13.76 26.53
CA PRO A 71 8.70 -14.08 27.59
C PRO A 71 8.42 -15.51 28.04
N PRO A 72 9.44 -16.38 28.19
CA PRO A 72 9.27 -17.67 28.83
C PRO A 72 9.15 -17.45 30.35
N HIS A 73 8.02 -16.92 30.81
CA HIS A 73 7.65 -17.02 32.21
C HIS A 73 6.95 -18.35 32.42
N GLN A 74 7.82 -19.35 32.53
CA GLN A 74 7.58 -20.62 33.21
C GLN A 74 6.89 -20.39 34.56
N GLY A 75 6.01 -21.31 34.93
CA GLY A 75 5.51 -21.45 36.29
C GLY A 75 4.05 -21.07 36.44
N GLU A 76 3.18 -22.04 36.17
CA GLU A 76 2.00 -22.28 37.00
C GLU A 76 2.26 -21.92 38.46
N PRO A 77 1.36 -21.17 39.08
CA PRO A 77 0.72 -21.70 40.28
C PRO A 77 -0.70 -22.10 39.90
N ALA A 78 -0.85 -23.41 39.71
CA ALA A 78 -2.12 -24.12 39.70
C ALA A 78 -2.92 -23.86 41.01
N PRO A 79 -4.23 -24.17 41.03
CA PRO A 79 -5.28 -23.30 41.55
C PRO A 79 -5.40 -23.32 43.07
N ALA A 80 -5.38 -22.14 43.69
CA ALA A 80 -5.97 -21.95 45.01
C ALA A 80 -7.49 -21.89 44.84
N ALA A 81 -8.09 -23.09 44.77
CA ALA A 81 -9.50 -23.28 45.04
C ALA A 81 -9.81 -22.60 46.39
N ASN A 82 -10.53 -21.51 46.27
CA ASN A 82 -11.30 -20.76 47.24
C ASN A 82 -12.26 -21.69 48.00
N ALA A 83 -11.66 -22.55 48.82
CA ALA A 83 -12.28 -23.37 49.85
C ALA A 83 -11.79 -22.85 51.20
N SER A 84 -12.28 -21.69 51.60
CA SER A 84 -12.17 -21.19 52.99
C SER A 84 -13.59 -21.07 53.52
N VAL A 85 -14.14 -22.18 54.01
CA VAL A 85 -14.30 -22.44 55.46
C VAL A 85 -15.51 -21.72 56.02
N ASP A 86 -16.66 -22.35 55.78
CA ASP A 86 -17.86 -22.24 56.61
C ASP A 86 -17.53 -22.88 57.97
N ARG A 87 -17.24 -22.04 58.98
CA ARG A 87 -16.85 -22.49 60.33
C ARG A 87 -18.07 -22.46 61.27
N LYS A 88 -18.93 -23.47 61.10
CA LYS A 88 -19.44 -24.40 62.13
C LYS A 88 -19.39 -23.99 63.62
N VAL A 89 -20.59 -23.99 64.23
CA VAL A 89 -21.04 -24.59 65.53
C VAL A 89 -20.41 -24.13 66.84
N GLY A 90 -21.30 -23.77 67.78
CA GLY A 90 -21.05 -23.81 69.22
C GLY A 90 -21.96 -22.87 69.98
#